data_AF-A0A6A3GBF9-F1
#
_entry.id   AF-A0A6A3GBF9-F1
#
_cell.length_a   1.000
_cell.length_b   1.000
_cell.length_c   1.000
_cell.angle_alpha   90.00
_cell.angle_beta   90.00
_cell.angle_gamma   90.00
#
_symmetry.space_group_name_H-M   'P 1'
#
loop_
_entity.id
_entity.type
_entity.pdbx_description
1 polymer ?
#
loop_
_entity_poly.entity_id
_entity_poly.type
_entity_poly.pdbx_seq_one_letter_code
_entity_poly.pdbx_strand_id
1 'polypeptide(L)'
;MEAGAHETLVRDPRKPKMTPRLKDYGREMATQGLKPARIRMGMARRFGLSETDLPTLNQVQWFIAAFTKAKLHRNDDYDDILGQIDALAYGPETNETQPFSFAWQRTAQGKPDVGNGSDEHPFLVGLTSKRLLRNAARDPASFVFHMDATFKLNQLSYPVIVCGVSDRNRSFHLVALFITSQRLEELYVKALSALRKVFTAVTGKQLLVKYVMADAEAAQQNAVDQVFGVDSDFVYLMCFYHVMAKVYERIKGVSQRLREQVTADIYDLHFAPTQATYDEQW
;
A
#
# COMPACT_ATOMS: atom_id res chain seq x y z
N MET A 1 -10.77 -77.85 25.78
CA MET A 1 -11.28 -76.53 26.22
C MET A 1 -10.08 -75.62 26.29
N GLU A 2 -9.84 -74.83 25.23
CA GLU A 2 -8.90 -73.71 25.28
C GLU A 2 -9.70 -72.46 24.92
N ALA A 3 -9.95 -71.63 25.93
CA ALA A 3 -10.57 -70.33 25.76
C ALA A 3 -9.47 -69.31 25.48
N GLY A 4 -9.31 -68.92 24.21
CA GLY A 4 -8.43 -67.82 23.84
C GLY A 4 -9.00 -66.48 24.32
N ALA A 5 -8.32 -65.85 25.26
CA ALA A 5 -8.64 -64.49 25.71
C ALA A 5 -8.30 -63.49 24.58
N HIS A 6 -9.32 -62.85 24.00
CA HIS A 6 -9.13 -61.72 23.10
C HIS A 6 -8.93 -60.44 23.92
N GLU A 7 -7.66 -60.07 24.17
CA GLU A 7 -7.34 -58.72 24.62
C GLU A 7 -7.45 -57.74 23.44
N THR A 8 -8.36 -56.76 23.58
CA THR A 8 -8.52 -55.68 22.61
C THR A 8 -7.53 -54.58 22.95
N LEU A 9 -6.50 -54.38 22.12
CA LEU A 9 -5.55 -53.28 22.27
C LEU A 9 -6.28 -51.93 22.26
N VAL A 10 -5.99 -51.10 23.28
CA VAL A 10 -6.48 -49.72 23.40
C VAL A 10 -6.12 -48.95 22.13
N ARG A 11 -7.13 -48.43 21.43
CA ARG A 11 -6.94 -47.56 20.26
C ARG A 11 -6.15 -46.31 20.67
N ASP A 12 -5.09 -46.00 19.92
CA ASP A 12 -4.36 -44.74 20.06
C ASP A 12 -5.32 -43.53 20.03
N PRO A 13 -5.05 -42.48 20.84
CA PRO A 13 -5.85 -41.26 20.81
C PRO A 13 -5.94 -40.70 19.40
N ARG A 14 -7.16 -40.45 18.93
CA ARG A 14 -7.38 -39.88 17.59
C ARG A 14 -6.74 -38.50 17.53
N LYS A 15 -5.78 -38.32 16.60
CA LYS A 15 -5.18 -37.00 16.34
C LYS A 15 -6.29 -35.95 16.11
N PRO A 16 -6.19 -34.77 16.76
CA PRO A 16 -7.13 -33.67 16.55
C PRO A 16 -7.28 -33.34 15.07
N LYS A 17 -8.50 -33.08 14.63
CA LYS A 17 -8.82 -32.76 13.23
C LYS A 17 -9.39 -31.35 13.12
N MET A 18 -9.12 -30.72 11.99
CA MET A 18 -9.82 -29.50 11.56
C MET A 18 -11.31 -29.80 11.31
N THR A 19 -12.15 -29.58 12.33
CA THR A 19 -13.61 -29.72 12.23
C THR A 19 -14.19 -28.64 11.32
N PRO A 20 -15.42 -28.79 10.79
CA PRO A 20 -16.06 -27.77 9.95
C PRO A 20 -16.08 -26.38 10.59
N ARG A 21 -16.43 -26.28 11.88
CA ARG A 21 -16.46 -25.00 12.62
C ARG A 21 -15.07 -24.37 12.76
N LEU A 22 -14.03 -25.17 12.97
CA LEU A 22 -12.65 -24.69 12.97
C LEU A 22 -12.22 -24.24 11.56
N LYS A 23 -12.69 -24.92 10.51
CA LYS A 23 -12.45 -24.51 9.12
C LYS A 23 -13.10 -23.17 8.83
N ASP A 24 -14.34 -22.95 9.25
CA ASP A 24 -15.06 -21.68 9.09
C ASP A 24 -14.34 -20.53 9.77
N TYR A 25 -13.97 -20.70 11.04
CA TYR A 25 -13.19 -19.70 11.77
C TYR A 25 -11.81 -19.47 11.15
N GLY A 26 -11.12 -20.55 10.74
CA GLY A 26 -9.83 -20.45 10.07
C GLY A 26 -9.91 -19.64 8.79
N ARG A 27 -10.94 -19.85 7.97
CA ARG A 27 -11.21 -19.05 6.77
C ARG A 27 -11.45 -17.58 7.10
N GLU A 28 -12.34 -17.30 8.05
CA GLU A 28 -12.66 -15.93 8.49
C GLU A 28 -11.40 -15.16 8.89
N MET A 29 -10.57 -15.77 9.76
CA MET A 29 -9.34 -15.13 10.24
C MET A 29 -8.24 -15.06 9.16
N ALA A 30 -8.18 -16.01 8.23
CA ALA A 30 -7.25 -15.94 7.11
C ALA A 30 -7.61 -14.83 6.13
N THR A 31 -8.90 -14.59 5.87
CA THR A 31 -9.35 -13.45 5.07
C THR A 31 -8.95 -12.12 5.71
N GLN A 32 -8.91 -12.06 7.05
CA GLN A 32 -8.41 -10.91 7.81
C GLN A 32 -6.86 -10.84 7.88
N GLY A 33 -6.15 -11.77 7.24
CA GLY A 33 -4.69 -11.76 7.13
C GLY A 33 -3.95 -12.29 8.37
N LEU A 34 -4.62 -12.95 9.32
CA LEU A 34 -3.96 -13.49 10.51
C LEU A 34 -3.01 -14.65 10.15
N LYS A 35 -1.85 -14.70 10.82
CA LYS A 35 -0.89 -15.81 10.67
C LYS A 35 -1.45 -17.12 11.24
N PRO A 36 -1.15 -18.29 10.65
CA PRO A 36 -1.65 -19.60 11.11
C PRO A 36 -1.47 -19.87 12.62
N ALA A 37 -0.35 -19.44 13.20
CA ALA A 37 -0.11 -19.56 14.64
C ALA A 37 -1.11 -18.74 15.48
N ARG A 38 -1.41 -17.51 15.05
CA ARG A 38 -2.42 -16.66 15.71
C ARG A 38 -3.83 -17.22 15.53
N ILE A 39 -4.13 -17.78 14.35
CA ILE A 39 -5.40 -18.46 14.08
C ILE A 39 -5.57 -19.65 15.01
N ARG A 40 -4.54 -20.50 15.17
CA ARG A 40 -4.54 -21.64 16.10
C ARG A 40 -4.81 -21.20 17.54
N MET A 41 -4.11 -20.16 18.03
CA MET A 41 -4.36 -19.61 19.37
C MET A 41 -5.76 -18.99 19.50
N GLY A 42 -6.27 -18.38 18.42
CA GLY A 42 -7.65 -17.89 18.35
C GLY A 42 -8.68 -19.00 18.46
N MET A 43 -8.43 -20.17 17.85
CA MET A 43 -9.28 -21.36 17.97
C MET A 43 -9.38 -21.85 19.41
N ALA A 44 -8.24 -21.91 20.12
CA ALA A 44 -8.21 -22.33 21.52
C ALA A 44 -9.11 -21.43 22.39
N ARG A 45 -8.98 -20.11 22.22
CA ARG A 45 -9.76 -19.11 22.98
C ARG A 45 -11.24 -19.09 22.58
N ARG A 46 -11.55 -19.11 21.28
CA ARG A 46 -12.93 -18.96 20.77
C ARG A 46 -13.78 -20.19 21.04
N PHE A 47 -13.18 -21.38 21.04
CA PHE A 47 -13.90 -22.64 21.19
C PHE A 47 -13.59 -23.38 22.51
N GLY A 48 -12.83 -22.76 23.42
CA GLY A 48 -12.49 -23.35 24.72
C GLY A 48 -11.73 -24.67 24.62
N LEU A 49 -10.89 -24.83 23.59
CA LEU A 49 -10.19 -26.08 23.32
C LEU A 49 -8.92 -26.20 24.16
N SER A 50 -8.70 -27.37 24.74
CA SER A 50 -7.44 -27.73 25.39
C SER A 50 -6.34 -27.95 24.34
N GLU A 51 -5.07 -27.96 24.76
CA GLU A 51 -3.95 -28.17 23.84
C GLU A 51 -4.01 -29.54 23.14
N THR A 52 -4.55 -30.56 23.82
CA THR A 52 -4.73 -31.92 23.28
C THR A 52 -5.87 -32.02 22.27
N ASP A 53 -6.84 -31.11 22.30
CA ASP A 53 -7.98 -31.07 21.36
C ASP A 53 -7.74 -30.11 20.18
N LEU A 54 -6.67 -29.32 20.25
CA LEU A 54 -6.37 -28.31 19.25
C LEU A 54 -5.73 -28.95 18.01
N PRO A 55 -6.15 -28.56 16.79
CA PRO A 55 -5.40 -28.92 15.60
C PRO A 55 -3.93 -28.49 15.72
N THR A 56 -3.04 -29.32 15.20
CA THR A 56 -1.62 -29.00 15.19
C THR A 56 -1.36 -27.76 14.33
N LEU A 57 -0.29 -27.04 14.61
CA LEU A 57 0.08 -25.88 13.81
C LEU A 57 0.23 -26.25 12.33
N ASN A 58 0.83 -27.40 12.03
CA ASN A 58 0.98 -27.90 10.65
C ASN A 58 -0.38 -28.13 9.97
N GLN A 59 -1.39 -28.67 10.67
CA GLN A 59 -2.73 -28.86 10.10
C GLN A 59 -3.40 -27.52 9.79
N VAL A 60 -3.26 -26.54 10.68
CA VAL A 60 -3.77 -25.19 10.45
C VAL A 60 -3.02 -24.54 9.28
N GLN A 61 -1.68 -24.60 9.25
CA GLN A 61 -0.87 -24.06 8.15
C GLN A 61 -1.28 -24.65 6.80
N TRP A 62 -1.36 -25.98 6.68
CA TRP A 62 -1.78 -26.65 5.45
C TRP A 62 -3.18 -26.25 5.00
N PHE A 63 -4.14 -26.25 5.93
CA PHE A 63 -5.52 -25.86 5.61
C PHE A 63 -5.61 -24.40 5.15
N ILE A 64 -4.94 -23.49 5.86
CA ILE A 64 -4.94 -22.08 5.55
C ILE A 64 -4.22 -21.83 4.22
N ALA A 65 -3.06 -22.44 3.97
CA ALA A 65 -2.34 -22.33 2.71
C ALA A 65 -3.18 -22.81 1.51
N ALA A 66 -3.85 -23.97 1.65
CA ALA A 66 -4.73 -24.49 0.61
C ALA A 66 -5.93 -23.55 0.35
N PHE A 67 -6.54 -23.02 1.42
CA PHE A 67 -7.64 -22.07 1.31
C PHE A 67 -7.21 -20.74 0.69
N THR A 68 -6.10 -20.16 1.15
CA THR A 68 -5.61 -18.86 0.67
C THR A 68 -5.19 -18.94 -0.79
N LYS A 69 -4.56 -20.05 -1.20
CA LYS A 69 -4.24 -20.32 -2.61
C LYS A 69 -5.49 -20.45 -3.47
N ALA A 70 -6.48 -21.22 -3.02
CA ALA A 70 -7.69 -21.49 -3.81
C ALA A 70 -8.73 -20.37 -3.84
N LYS A 71 -8.76 -19.49 -2.82
CA LYS A 71 -9.87 -18.53 -2.60
C LYS A 71 -9.47 -17.09 -2.36
N LEU A 72 -8.23 -16.84 -1.94
CA LEU A 72 -7.74 -15.48 -1.66
C LEU A 72 -6.68 -15.03 -2.68
N HIS A 73 -6.41 -15.84 -3.70
CA HIS A 73 -5.37 -15.59 -4.71
C HIS A 73 -4.01 -15.17 -4.10
N ARG A 74 -3.74 -15.58 -2.85
CA ARG A 74 -2.41 -15.52 -2.24
C ARG A 74 -1.60 -16.69 -2.79
N ASN A 75 -1.30 -16.58 -4.07
CA ASN A 75 -0.25 -17.33 -4.71
C ASN A 75 0.89 -16.32 -4.79
N ASP A 76 2.03 -16.61 -4.15
CA ASP A 76 3.28 -15.89 -4.44
C ASP A 76 3.83 -16.29 -5.84
N ASP A 77 2.94 -16.82 -6.68
CA ASP A 77 3.19 -17.27 -8.04
C ASP A 77 3.17 -16.02 -8.93
N TYR A 78 4.37 -15.60 -9.30
CA TYR A 78 4.61 -14.41 -10.07
C TYR A 78 3.77 -14.37 -11.36
N ASP A 79 3.60 -15.51 -12.03
CA ASP A 79 2.86 -15.59 -13.29
C ASP A 79 1.35 -15.35 -13.11
N ASP A 80 0.77 -15.80 -12.00
CA ASP A 80 -0.64 -15.53 -11.67
C ASP A 80 -0.87 -14.04 -11.37
N ILE A 81 0.07 -13.40 -10.67
CA ILE A 81 0.02 -11.96 -10.39
C ILE A 81 0.14 -11.17 -11.69
N LEU A 82 1.08 -11.55 -12.56
CA LEU A 82 1.21 -10.95 -13.90
C LEU A 82 -0.07 -11.11 -14.72
N GLY A 83 -0.69 -12.29 -14.69
CA GLY A 83 -1.97 -12.53 -15.36
C GLY A 83 -3.09 -11.61 -14.87
N GLN A 84 -3.17 -11.35 -13.56
CA GLN A 84 -4.15 -10.41 -12.99
C GLN A 84 -3.85 -8.95 -13.36
N ILE A 85 -2.57 -8.55 -13.35
CA ILE A 85 -2.17 -7.21 -13.77
C ILE A 85 -2.52 -7.00 -15.24
N ASP A 86 -2.21 -7.97 -16.11
CA ASP A 86 -2.49 -7.91 -17.54
C ASP A 86 -4.00 -7.89 -17.83
N ALA A 87 -4.79 -8.70 -17.12
CA ALA A 87 -6.26 -8.68 -17.24
C ALA A 87 -6.90 -7.34 -16.84
N LEU A 88 -6.23 -6.57 -15.98
CA LEU A 88 -6.63 -5.23 -15.59
C LEU A 88 -5.93 -4.12 -16.39
N ALA A 89 -5.09 -4.45 -17.38
CA ALA A 89 -4.29 -3.45 -18.08
C ALA A 89 -5.17 -2.40 -18.77
N TYR A 90 -4.71 -1.15 -18.71
CA TYR A 90 -5.37 -0.03 -19.38
C TYR A 90 -5.63 -0.33 -20.87
N GLY A 91 -6.89 -0.21 -21.26
CA GLY A 91 -7.33 -0.16 -22.65
C GLY A 91 -8.14 1.13 -22.91
N PRO A 92 -8.15 1.67 -24.14
CA PRO A 92 -8.94 2.86 -24.47
C PRO A 92 -10.43 2.72 -24.12
N GLU A 93 -10.97 1.50 -24.25
CA GLU A 93 -12.37 1.15 -23.98
C GLU A 93 -12.70 0.98 -22.48
N THR A 94 -11.72 1.06 -21.58
CA THR A 94 -11.97 0.89 -20.14
C THR A 94 -12.97 1.94 -19.64
N ASN A 95 -13.96 1.52 -18.85
CA ASN A 95 -14.98 2.41 -18.31
C ASN A 95 -14.39 3.42 -17.29
N GLU A 96 -15.10 4.51 -17.07
CA GLU A 96 -14.70 5.65 -16.25
C GLU A 96 -14.34 5.32 -14.79
N THR A 97 -15.18 4.53 -14.15
CA THR A 97 -15.04 4.17 -12.74
C THR A 97 -14.34 2.84 -12.53
N GLN A 98 -14.09 2.09 -13.61
CA GLN A 98 -13.44 0.79 -13.52
C GLN A 98 -11.94 0.99 -13.22
N PRO A 99 -11.41 0.36 -12.16
CA PRO A 99 -9.99 0.40 -11.91
C PRO A 99 -9.23 -0.40 -12.97
N PHE A 100 -8.05 0.09 -13.33
CA PHE A 100 -7.14 -0.56 -14.26
C PHE A 100 -5.69 -0.41 -13.79
N SER A 101 -4.84 -1.32 -14.26
CA SER A 101 -3.41 -1.31 -14.05
C SER A 101 -2.67 -0.60 -15.18
N PHE A 102 -1.53 -0.01 -14.88
CA PHE A 102 -0.62 0.55 -15.86
C PHE A 102 0.83 0.43 -15.38
N ALA A 103 1.75 0.30 -16.33
CA ALA A 103 3.18 0.16 -16.08
C ALA A 103 3.97 1.21 -16.87
N TRP A 104 5.23 1.43 -16.49
CA TRP A 104 6.12 2.36 -17.18
C TRP A 104 6.45 1.89 -18.61
N GLN A 105 6.73 0.59 -18.74
CA GLN A 105 7.09 -0.07 -19.98
C GLN A 105 6.15 -1.24 -20.26
N ARG A 106 6.15 -1.66 -21.52
CA ARG A 106 5.57 -2.92 -21.96
C ARG A 106 6.70 -3.79 -22.52
N THR A 107 6.60 -5.10 -22.32
CA THR A 107 7.51 -6.07 -22.91
C THR A 107 7.37 -6.08 -24.44
N ALA A 108 8.29 -6.75 -25.15
CA ALA A 108 8.22 -6.93 -26.61
C ALA A 108 6.90 -7.58 -27.08
N GLN A 109 6.24 -8.34 -26.19
CA GLN A 109 4.95 -9.00 -26.42
C GLN A 109 3.75 -8.12 -26.05
N GLY A 110 3.97 -6.85 -25.69
CA GLY A 110 2.94 -5.89 -25.35
C GLY A 110 2.37 -6.02 -23.93
N LYS A 111 2.86 -6.95 -23.11
CA LYS A 111 2.44 -7.11 -21.71
C LYS A 111 3.03 -6.01 -20.83
N PRO A 112 2.39 -5.62 -19.70
CA PRO A 112 2.99 -4.72 -18.73
C PRO A 112 4.34 -5.25 -18.22
N ASP A 113 5.40 -4.46 -18.33
CA ASP A 113 6.69 -4.77 -17.70
C ASP A 113 6.70 -4.15 -16.31
N VAL A 114 6.55 -5.02 -15.30
CA VAL A 114 6.40 -4.62 -13.90
C VAL A 114 7.59 -5.04 -13.04
N GLY A 115 8.60 -5.71 -13.59
CA GLY A 115 9.73 -6.27 -12.81
C GLY A 115 9.35 -7.49 -11.96
N ASN A 116 10.36 -8.25 -11.51
CA ASN A 116 10.17 -9.48 -10.73
C ASN A 116 10.34 -9.29 -9.20
N GLY A 117 10.69 -8.07 -8.78
CA GLY A 117 10.89 -7.73 -7.36
C GLY A 117 12.31 -7.97 -6.84
N SER A 118 13.25 -8.42 -7.67
CA SER A 118 14.67 -8.48 -7.32
C SER A 118 15.29 -7.08 -7.29
N ASP A 119 16.50 -6.98 -6.76
CA ASP A 119 17.25 -5.71 -6.72
C ASP A 119 17.61 -5.21 -8.12
N GLU A 120 17.86 -6.13 -9.05
CA GLU A 120 18.14 -5.82 -10.46
C GLU A 120 16.87 -5.46 -11.25
N HIS A 121 15.73 -6.05 -10.88
CA HIS A 121 14.44 -5.84 -11.55
C HIS A 121 13.31 -5.53 -10.56
N PRO A 122 13.33 -4.35 -9.92
CA PRO A 122 12.36 -4.03 -8.89
C PRO A 122 10.94 -4.02 -9.42
N PHE A 123 10.02 -4.55 -8.62
CA PHE A 123 8.60 -4.56 -8.93
C PHE A 123 8.01 -3.14 -8.88
N LEU A 124 7.22 -2.75 -9.89
CA LEU A 124 6.46 -1.50 -9.95
C LEU A 124 5.19 -1.65 -10.82
N VAL A 125 4.03 -1.36 -10.23
CA VAL A 125 2.75 -1.28 -10.96
C VAL A 125 1.89 -0.13 -10.44
N GLY A 126 1.27 0.61 -11.36
CA GLY A 126 0.30 1.65 -11.07
C GLY A 126 -1.14 1.13 -11.16
N LEU A 127 -2.01 1.67 -10.31
CA LEU A 127 -3.45 1.40 -10.26
C LEU A 127 -4.22 2.72 -10.21
N THR A 128 -5.23 2.87 -11.06
CA THR A 128 -6.09 4.07 -11.10
C THR A 128 -7.42 3.76 -11.80
N SER A 129 -8.29 4.77 -11.95
CA SER A 129 -9.40 4.76 -12.89
C SER A 129 -9.40 6.07 -13.68
N LYS A 130 -10.12 6.14 -14.80
CA LYS A 130 -10.19 7.39 -15.59
C LYS A 130 -10.79 8.54 -14.77
N ARG A 131 -11.78 8.24 -13.93
CA ARG A 131 -12.36 9.19 -12.98
C ARG A 131 -11.33 9.75 -12.00
N LEU A 132 -10.46 8.91 -11.44
CA LEU A 132 -9.42 9.36 -10.51
C LEU A 132 -8.38 10.26 -11.20
N LEU A 133 -7.94 9.89 -12.40
CA LEU A 133 -7.03 10.72 -13.19
C LEU A 133 -7.61 12.12 -13.46
N ARG A 134 -8.92 12.20 -13.74
CA ARG A 134 -9.57 13.48 -13.98
C ARG A 134 -9.65 14.41 -12.78
N ASN A 135 -9.37 13.95 -11.56
CA ASN A 135 -9.22 14.85 -10.40
C ASN A 135 -8.10 15.88 -10.62
N ALA A 136 -7.07 15.52 -11.40
CA ALA A 136 -5.98 16.41 -11.78
C ALA A 136 -6.17 17.11 -13.16
N ALA A 137 -7.27 16.87 -13.87
CA ALA A 137 -7.53 17.41 -15.20
C ALA A 137 -8.11 18.84 -15.19
N ARG A 138 -7.46 19.71 -14.42
CA ARG A 138 -7.85 21.11 -14.17
C ARG A 138 -6.60 21.99 -14.10
N ASP A 139 -6.79 23.29 -13.93
CA ASP A 139 -5.69 24.26 -13.79
C ASP A 139 -4.70 23.81 -12.68
N PRO A 140 -3.39 23.68 -12.98
CA PRO A 140 -2.37 23.32 -11.99
C PRO A 140 -2.30 24.25 -10.78
N ALA A 141 -2.69 25.52 -10.92
CA ALA A 141 -2.76 26.48 -9.82
C ALA A 141 -4.01 26.31 -8.93
N SER A 142 -4.89 25.34 -9.25
CA SER A 142 -6.10 25.05 -8.47
C SER A 142 -5.95 23.90 -7.48
N PHE A 143 -4.80 23.24 -7.46
CA PHE A 143 -4.55 22.11 -6.56
C PHE A 143 -3.09 22.01 -6.13
N VAL A 144 -2.87 21.25 -5.05
CA VAL A 144 -1.55 20.77 -4.64
C VAL A 144 -1.45 19.29 -5.03
N PHE A 145 -0.45 18.92 -5.81
CA PHE A 145 -0.15 17.51 -6.09
C PHE A 145 0.57 16.91 -4.90
N HIS A 146 0.07 15.78 -4.40
CA HIS A 146 0.64 15.07 -3.26
C HIS A 146 1.25 13.76 -3.73
N MET A 147 2.43 13.45 -3.20
CA MET A 147 3.07 12.17 -3.35
C MET A 147 3.62 11.73 -1.99
N ASP A 148 3.27 10.52 -1.56
CA ASP A 148 3.81 9.96 -0.32
C ASP A 148 4.00 8.44 -0.42
N ALA A 149 5.12 7.94 0.10
CA ALA A 149 5.43 6.52 0.13
C ALA A 149 5.08 5.94 1.51
N THR A 150 3.97 5.24 1.58
CA THR A 150 3.44 4.67 2.81
C THR A 150 3.77 3.18 2.93
N PHE A 151 3.99 2.71 4.15
CA PHE A 151 4.13 1.30 4.47
C PHE A 151 2.82 0.77 5.06
N LYS A 152 2.59 -0.56 4.96
CA LYS A 152 1.46 -1.28 5.59
C LYS A 152 0.08 -1.12 4.95
N LEU A 153 -0.01 -0.54 3.75
CA LEU A 153 -1.28 -0.49 2.99
C LEU A 153 -1.61 -1.80 2.24
N ASN A 154 -0.67 -2.73 2.14
CA ASN A 154 -0.90 -4.07 1.59
C ASN A 154 -0.46 -5.16 2.57
N GLN A 155 -1.00 -6.36 2.38
CA GLN A 155 -0.78 -7.51 3.26
C GLN A 155 0.68 -8.01 3.26
N LEU A 156 1.46 -7.64 2.25
CA LEU A 156 2.87 -8.02 2.07
C LEU A 156 3.84 -6.94 2.58
N SER A 157 3.32 -5.82 3.09
CA SER A 157 4.09 -4.66 3.53
C SER A 157 4.98 -4.01 2.46
N TYR A 158 4.69 -4.26 1.17
CA TYR A 158 5.33 -3.51 0.09
C TYR A 158 5.03 -2.01 0.21
N PRO A 159 5.99 -1.13 -0.07
CA PRO A 159 5.72 0.29 -0.20
C PRO A 159 4.57 0.57 -1.19
N VAL A 160 3.67 1.47 -0.79
CA VAL A 160 2.63 2.02 -1.67
C VAL A 160 2.85 3.51 -1.79
N ILE A 161 3.11 3.97 -3.01
CA ILE A 161 3.19 5.39 -3.33
C ILE A 161 1.77 5.86 -3.63
N VAL A 162 1.29 6.81 -2.85
CA VAL A 162 -0.02 7.43 -3.02
C VAL A 162 0.19 8.75 -3.76
N CYS A 163 -0.43 8.87 -4.93
CA CYS A 163 -0.48 10.12 -5.69
C CYS A 163 -1.90 10.67 -5.65
N GLY A 164 -2.06 11.93 -5.26
CA GLY A 164 -3.35 12.59 -5.19
C GLY A 164 -3.26 14.09 -5.35
N VAL A 165 -4.41 14.76 -5.34
CA VAL A 165 -4.47 16.22 -5.38
C VAL A 165 -5.36 16.75 -4.28
N SER A 166 -4.93 17.79 -3.58
CA SER A 166 -5.81 18.54 -2.67
C SER A 166 -6.35 19.77 -3.37
N ASP A 167 -7.65 20.00 -3.25
CA ASP A 167 -8.31 21.19 -3.80
C ASP A 167 -8.27 22.39 -2.85
N ARG A 168 -8.80 23.53 -3.30
CA ARG A 168 -8.92 24.75 -2.50
C ARG A 168 -9.82 24.61 -1.26
N ASN A 169 -10.67 23.57 -1.22
CA ASN A 169 -11.48 23.24 -0.06
C ASN A 169 -10.73 22.31 0.91
N ARG A 170 -9.42 22.12 0.73
CA ARG A 170 -8.56 21.27 1.56
C ARG A 170 -8.99 19.81 1.58
N SER A 171 -9.69 19.36 0.52
CA SER A 171 -10.10 17.97 0.36
C SER A 171 -9.11 17.23 -0.52
N PHE A 172 -8.64 16.07 -0.04
CA PHE A 172 -7.75 15.20 -0.79
C PHE A 172 -8.54 14.30 -1.74
N HIS A 173 -8.07 14.21 -2.98
CA HIS A 173 -8.64 13.38 -4.03
C HIS A 173 -7.56 12.46 -4.58
N LEU A 174 -7.79 11.15 -4.50
CA LEU A 174 -6.85 10.16 -5.04
C LEU A 174 -6.75 10.30 -6.57
N VAL A 175 -5.53 10.16 -7.09
CA VAL A 175 -5.24 10.15 -8.53
C VAL A 175 -4.71 8.79 -8.96
N ALA A 176 -3.74 8.23 -8.24
CA ALA A 176 -3.19 6.91 -8.52
C ALA A 176 -2.52 6.30 -7.29
N LEU A 177 -2.41 4.99 -7.29
CA LEU A 177 -1.60 4.23 -6.33
C LEU A 177 -0.51 3.49 -7.11
N PHE A 178 0.71 3.43 -6.57
CA PHE A 178 1.75 2.55 -7.09
C PHE A 178 2.16 1.56 -6.02
N ILE A 179 2.25 0.29 -6.39
CA ILE A 179 2.83 -0.76 -5.56
C ILE A 179 4.26 -0.95 -6.05
N THR A 180 5.22 -0.86 -5.14
CA THR A 180 6.62 -1.08 -5.48
C THR A 180 7.32 -1.97 -4.47
N SER A 181 8.34 -2.71 -4.92
CA SER A 181 9.14 -3.56 -4.04
C SER A 181 10.16 -2.77 -3.20
N GLN A 182 10.61 -1.60 -3.67
CA GLN A 182 11.73 -0.85 -3.09
C GLN A 182 11.53 0.67 -3.20
N ARG A 183 12.28 1.45 -2.41
CA ARG A 183 12.29 2.93 -2.46
C ARG A 183 13.57 3.42 -3.13
N LEU A 184 13.66 3.22 -4.43
CA LEU A 184 14.75 3.75 -5.25
C LEU A 184 14.26 4.99 -6.01
N GLU A 185 15.13 5.98 -6.17
CA GLU A 185 14.84 7.21 -6.94
C GLU A 185 14.31 6.89 -8.34
N GLU A 186 14.96 5.95 -9.03
CA GLU A 186 14.55 5.49 -10.36
C GLU A 186 13.09 4.97 -10.39
N LEU A 187 12.61 4.35 -9.31
CA LEU A 187 11.23 3.85 -9.23
C LEU A 187 10.23 4.98 -9.06
N TYR A 188 10.58 6.04 -8.34
CA TYR A 188 9.76 7.26 -8.29
C TYR A 188 9.68 7.92 -9.66
N VAL A 189 10.81 8.04 -10.37
CA VAL A 189 10.85 8.58 -11.75
C VAL A 189 9.97 7.76 -12.67
N LYS A 190 10.11 6.42 -12.65
CA LYS A 190 9.27 5.51 -13.46
C LYS A 190 7.79 5.63 -13.11
N ALA A 191 7.45 5.71 -11.82
CA ALA A 191 6.06 5.85 -11.35
C ALA A 191 5.42 7.15 -11.84
N LEU A 192 6.09 8.30 -11.61
CA LEU A 192 5.60 9.61 -12.04
C LEU A 192 5.53 9.71 -13.56
N SER A 193 6.53 9.18 -14.27
CA SER A 193 6.53 9.20 -15.74
C SER A 193 5.42 8.31 -16.31
N ALA A 194 5.13 7.15 -15.69
CA ALA A 194 3.99 6.31 -16.04
C ALA A 194 2.66 7.03 -15.75
N LEU A 195 2.57 7.78 -14.65
CA LEU A 195 1.41 8.60 -14.33
C LEU A 195 1.13 9.65 -15.41
N ARG A 196 2.16 10.39 -15.84
CA ARG A 196 2.02 11.40 -16.90
C ARG A 196 1.57 10.78 -18.22
N LYS A 197 2.14 9.64 -18.60
CA LYS A 197 1.76 8.88 -19.81
C LYS A 197 0.29 8.47 -19.77
N VAL A 198 -0.15 7.81 -18.69
CA VAL A 198 -1.52 7.30 -18.59
C VAL A 198 -2.54 8.43 -18.45
N PHE A 199 -2.19 9.49 -17.72
CA PHE A 199 -3.01 10.70 -17.63
C PHE A 199 -3.23 11.31 -19.01
N THR A 200 -2.16 11.44 -19.81
CA THR A 200 -2.24 11.96 -21.18
C THR A 200 -3.11 11.07 -22.07
N ALA A 201 -2.92 9.76 -21.99
CA ALA A 201 -3.72 8.79 -22.75
C ALA A 201 -5.21 8.83 -22.42
N VAL A 202 -5.59 9.14 -21.17
CA VAL A 202 -6.99 9.16 -20.71
C VAL A 202 -7.65 10.52 -20.93
N THR A 203 -6.92 11.61 -20.69
CA THR A 203 -7.48 12.97 -20.66
C THR A 203 -7.22 13.77 -21.93
N GLY A 204 -6.27 13.34 -22.75
CA GLY A 204 -5.76 14.10 -23.89
C GLY A 204 -4.95 15.35 -23.50
N LYS A 205 -4.63 15.53 -22.21
CA LYS A 205 -3.89 16.68 -21.68
C LYS A 205 -2.60 16.25 -21.01
N GLN A 206 -1.60 17.13 -21.00
CA GLN A 206 -0.40 16.90 -20.19
C GLN A 206 -0.75 17.10 -18.70
N LEU A 207 -0.21 16.23 -17.84
CA LEU A 207 -0.24 16.46 -16.41
C LEU A 207 0.85 17.47 -16.06
N LEU A 208 0.43 18.67 -15.68
CA LEU A 208 1.27 19.77 -15.21
C LEU A 208 0.95 20.06 -13.73
N VAL A 209 1.94 20.55 -12.99
CA VAL A 209 1.81 20.82 -11.55
C VAL A 209 2.32 22.23 -11.24
N LYS A 210 1.67 22.97 -10.34
CA LYS A 210 2.20 24.24 -9.81
C LYS A 210 2.73 24.11 -8.39
N TYR A 211 2.12 23.24 -7.60
CA TYR A 211 2.52 22.95 -6.23
C TYR A 211 2.64 21.44 -6.06
N VAL A 212 3.78 20.98 -5.55
CA VAL A 212 4.01 19.58 -5.22
C VAL A 212 4.32 19.48 -3.74
N MET A 213 3.57 18.67 -3.00
CA MET A 213 3.80 18.39 -1.59
C MET A 213 4.20 16.93 -1.42
N ALA A 214 5.39 16.71 -0.88
CA ALA A 214 5.95 15.39 -0.67
C ALA A 214 6.83 15.37 0.59
N ASP A 215 7.36 14.19 0.94
CA ASP A 215 8.32 14.07 2.04
C ASP A 215 9.62 14.83 1.71
N ALA A 216 10.39 15.18 2.74
CA ALA A 216 11.71 15.80 2.60
C ALA A 216 12.80 14.77 2.21
N GLU A 217 12.43 13.74 1.44
CA GLU A 217 13.34 12.72 0.94
C GLU A 217 13.94 13.17 -0.41
N ALA A 218 15.27 13.22 -0.49
CA ALA A 218 15.98 13.66 -1.70
C ALA A 218 15.55 12.88 -2.96
N ALA A 219 15.34 11.57 -2.85
CA ALA A 219 14.89 10.73 -3.95
C ALA A 219 13.51 11.12 -4.50
N GLN A 220 12.59 11.61 -3.65
CA GLN A 220 11.29 12.08 -4.12
C GLN A 220 11.43 13.42 -4.82
N GLN A 221 12.19 14.34 -4.22
CA GLN A 221 12.43 15.66 -4.80
C GLN A 221 13.11 15.56 -6.17
N ASN A 222 14.20 14.80 -6.27
CA ASN A 222 14.92 14.57 -7.53
C ASN A 222 14.01 13.96 -8.60
N ALA A 223 13.16 13.00 -8.24
CA ALA A 223 12.24 12.37 -9.17
C ALA A 223 11.16 13.34 -9.67
N VAL A 224 10.62 14.20 -8.79
CA VAL A 224 9.66 15.24 -9.16
C VAL A 224 10.32 16.26 -10.10
N ASP A 225 11.52 16.74 -9.76
CA ASP A 225 12.30 17.67 -10.58
C ASP A 225 12.57 17.09 -11.98
N GLN A 226 12.99 15.81 -12.05
CA GLN A 226 13.28 15.16 -13.33
C GLN A 226 12.03 14.97 -14.20
N VAL A 227 10.87 14.66 -13.61
CA VAL A 227 9.67 14.29 -14.36
C VAL A 227 8.75 15.48 -14.67
N PHE A 228 8.64 16.42 -13.75
CA PHE A 228 7.79 17.61 -13.90
C PHE A 228 8.59 18.88 -14.20
N GLY A 229 9.85 18.99 -13.78
CA GLY A 229 10.68 20.18 -14.04
C GLY A 229 10.99 20.43 -15.52
N VAL A 230 10.70 19.46 -16.40
CA VAL A 230 10.83 19.61 -17.85
C VAL A 230 9.82 20.59 -18.46
N ASP A 231 8.65 20.74 -17.86
CA ASP A 231 7.55 21.56 -18.41
C ASP A 231 6.65 22.23 -17.35
N SER A 232 6.93 22.02 -16.07
CA SER A 232 6.25 22.66 -14.95
C SER A 232 7.23 23.57 -14.21
N ASP A 233 6.90 24.85 -14.11
CA ASP A 233 7.50 25.76 -13.14
C ASP A 233 6.73 25.64 -11.83
N PHE A 234 7.19 24.76 -10.93
CA PHE A 234 6.46 24.38 -9.72
C PHE A 234 7.22 24.75 -8.43
N VAL A 235 6.47 24.81 -7.33
CA VAL A 235 7.00 24.98 -5.99
C VAL A 235 6.92 23.65 -5.25
N TYR A 236 8.06 23.15 -4.77
CA TYR A 236 8.13 21.98 -3.90
C TYR A 236 7.87 22.40 -2.45
N LEU A 237 6.85 21.79 -1.83
CA LEU A 237 6.41 22.04 -0.48
C LEU A 237 6.74 20.82 0.38
N MET A 238 7.40 21.02 1.51
CA MET A 238 7.55 19.95 2.49
C MET A 238 6.20 19.64 3.13
N CYS A 239 5.87 18.35 3.22
CA CYS A 239 4.64 17.91 3.88
C CYS A 239 4.63 18.33 5.36
N PHE A 240 3.67 19.19 5.74
CA PHE A 240 3.55 19.71 7.10
C PHE A 240 3.38 18.60 8.15
N TYR A 241 2.69 17.50 7.81
CA TYR A 241 2.60 16.34 8.69
C TYR A 241 3.97 15.73 9.00
N HIS A 242 4.85 15.59 8.00
CA HIS A 242 6.20 15.06 8.20
C HIS A 242 7.06 16.02 9.03
N VAL A 243 6.91 17.32 8.84
CA VAL A 243 7.54 18.35 9.70
C VAL A 243 7.10 18.14 11.15
N MET A 244 5.79 18.09 11.42
CA MET A 244 5.27 17.91 12.78
C MET A 244 5.67 16.56 13.39
N ALA A 245 5.64 15.48 12.61
CA ALA A 245 6.09 14.16 13.07
C ALA A 245 7.55 14.20 13.53
N LYS A 246 8.42 14.88 12.77
CA LYS A 246 9.84 15.05 13.14
C LYS A 246 10.02 15.96 14.35
N VAL A 247 9.24 17.02 14.47
CA VAL A 247 9.23 17.88 15.65
C VAL A 247 8.87 17.07 16.89
N TYR A 248 7.77 16.31 16.86
CA TYR A 248 7.33 15.48 17.98
C TYR A 248 8.36 14.42 18.37
N GLU A 249 9.05 13.82 17.40
CA GLU A 249 10.15 12.89 17.64
C GLU A 249 11.28 13.55 18.45
N ARG A 250 11.65 14.79 18.09
CA ARG A 250 12.76 15.53 18.69
C ARG A 250 12.44 16.09 20.08
N ILE A 251 11.20 16.50 20.32
CA ILE A 251 10.79 17.12 21.59
C ILE A 251 10.31 16.12 22.65
N LYS A 252 10.39 14.82 22.39
CA LYS A 252 9.88 13.75 23.29
C LYS A 252 10.46 13.79 24.71
N GLY A 253 11.72 14.21 24.86
CA GLY A 253 12.42 14.31 26.15
C GLY A 253 12.27 15.66 26.87
N VAL A 254 11.50 16.58 26.29
CA VAL A 254 11.37 17.96 26.76
C VAL A 254 10.17 18.11 27.72
N SER A 255 10.21 19.12 28.59
CA SER A 255 9.09 19.46 29.48
C SER A 255 7.79 19.66 28.68
N GLN A 256 6.65 19.31 29.29
CA GLN A 256 5.35 19.42 28.61
C GLN A 256 5.07 20.85 28.14
N ARG A 257 5.33 21.84 29.00
CA ARG A 257 5.15 23.26 28.68
C ARG A 257 5.93 23.67 27.43
N LEU A 258 7.19 23.26 27.31
CA LEU A 258 7.99 23.62 26.15
C LEU A 258 7.56 22.84 24.89
N ARG A 259 7.05 21.62 25.02
CA ARG A 259 6.43 20.90 23.89
C ARG A 259 5.20 21.62 23.34
N GLU A 260 4.32 22.07 24.23
CA GLU A 260 3.11 22.82 23.87
C GLU A 260 3.48 24.15 23.17
N GLN A 261 4.47 24.86 23.71
CA GLN A 261 4.96 26.11 23.13
C GLN A 261 5.56 25.90 21.73
N VAL A 262 6.53 24.98 21.58
CA VAL A 262 7.14 24.69 20.26
C VAL A 262 6.09 24.24 19.23
N THR A 263 5.10 23.47 19.67
CA THR A 263 4.00 23.04 18.78
C THR A 263 3.19 24.26 18.32
N ALA A 264 2.79 25.13 19.25
CA ALA A 264 2.03 26.34 18.94
C ALA A 264 2.80 27.26 17.98
N ASP A 265 4.07 27.54 18.27
CA ASP A 265 4.92 28.42 17.46
C ASP A 265 5.04 27.92 16.00
N ILE A 266 5.16 26.60 15.79
CA ILE A 266 5.23 26.01 14.45
C ILE A 266 3.89 26.10 13.71
N TYR A 267 2.77 25.98 14.43
CA TYR A 267 1.45 26.19 13.84
C TYR A 267 1.20 27.66 13.49
N ASP A 268 1.66 28.59 14.31
CA ASP A 268 1.58 30.03 14.02
C ASP A 268 2.37 30.38 12.75
N LEU A 269 3.59 29.82 12.62
CA LEU A 269 4.37 29.91 11.38
C LEU A 269 3.61 29.31 10.19
N HIS A 270 3.04 28.12 10.32
CA HIS A 270 2.33 27.45 9.22
C HIS A 270 1.09 28.21 8.75
N PHE A 271 0.39 28.89 9.66
CA PHE A 271 -0.81 29.66 9.38
C PHE A 271 -0.56 31.17 9.20
N ALA A 272 0.71 31.59 9.13
CA ALA A 272 1.05 32.96 8.84
C ALA A 272 0.38 33.42 7.52
N PRO A 273 -0.36 34.54 7.53
CA PRO A 273 -1.14 34.97 6.37
C PRO A 273 -0.26 35.52 5.24
N THR A 274 0.99 35.88 5.53
CA THR A 274 1.94 36.44 4.58
C THR A 274 3.36 35.97 4.87
N GLN A 275 4.22 36.02 3.87
CA GLN A 275 5.66 35.76 4.03
C GLN A 275 6.30 36.71 5.06
N ALA A 276 5.91 37.99 5.06
CA ALA A 276 6.43 38.95 6.04
C ALA A 276 6.07 38.56 7.47
N THR A 277 4.82 38.13 7.72
CA THR A 277 4.41 37.64 9.05
C THR A 277 5.14 36.36 9.45
N TYR A 278 5.43 35.49 8.48
CA TYR A 278 6.24 34.30 8.72
C TYR A 278 7.67 34.68 9.13
N ASP A 279 8.30 35.61 8.39
CA ASP A 279 9.68 36.03 8.62
C ASP A 279 9.85 36.81 9.95
N GLU A 280 8.82 37.51 10.42
CA GLU A 280 8.81 38.21 11.71
C GLU A 280 8.73 37.27 12.93
N GLN A 281 8.25 36.04 12.73
CA GLN A 281 8.11 35.02 13.79
C GLN A 281 9.34 34.13 13.95
N TRP A 282 10.37 34.32 13.11
CA TRP A 282 11.64 33.58 13.12
C TRP A 282 12.79 34.43 13.70
#